data_AF-A0A0Q6JEG0-F1
#
_entry.id   AF-A0A0Q6JEG0-F1
#
_cell.length_a   1.000
_cell.length_b   1.000
_cell.length_c   1.000
_cell.angle_alpha   90.00
_cell.angle_beta   90.00
_cell.angle_gamma   90.00
#
_symmetry.space_group_name_H-M   'P 1'
#
loop_
_entity.id
_entity.type
_entity.pdbx_description
1 polymer ?
#
loop_
_entity_poly.entity_id
_entity_poly.type
_entity_poly.pdbx_seq_one_letter_code
_entity_poly.pdbx_strand_id
1 'polypeptide(L)'
;MFSYDFVSSGVDYDTLESLHRGEVTEWTSALRRSGLFTDAEMDALAAQWSERPGLLLDALLRDADEMTVRRCRLAWSAMDRLAPFQMPIAHSG
;
A
#
# COMPACT_ATOMS: atom_id res chain seq x y z
N MET A 1 22.01 3.03 -4.79
CA MET A 1 22.58 2.56 -3.50
C MET A 1 21.40 2.17 -2.65
N PHE A 2 21.05 0.88 -2.63
CA PHE A 2 19.86 0.36 -1.97
C PHE A 2 20.29 -0.63 -0.89
N SER A 3 19.67 -0.54 0.29
CA SER A 3 19.65 -1.57 1.33
C SER A 3 20.88 -1.69 2.26
N TYR A 4 21.08 -0.69 3.14
CA TYR A 4 21.68 -0.97 4.46
C TYR A 4 20.94 -0.34 5.66
N ASP A 5 19.85 0.42 5.46
CA ASP A 5 19.11 1.03 6.59
C ASP A 5 17.78 0.35 6.93
N PHE A 6 17.48 -0.80 6.31
CA PHE A 6 16.20 -1.49 6.54
C PHE A 6 16.09 -2.15 7.93
N VAL A 7 17.20 -2.31 8.66
CA VAL A 7 17.23 -3.04 9.95
C VAL A 7 17.38 -2.10 11.15
N SER A 8 17.70 -0.82 10.94
CA SER A 8 17.96 0.14 12.03
C SER A 8 16.83 1.15 12.25
N SER A 9 16.16 1.58 11.18
CA SER A 9 15.06 2.54 11.25
C SER A 9 13.75 1.81 10.98
N GLY A 10 12.73 2.01 11.81
CA GLY A 10 11.43 1.34 11.68
C GLY A 10 10.78 1.54 10.32
N VAL A 11 9.72 0.76 10.07
CA VAL A 11 8.73 0.91 8.98
C VAL A 11 8.82 2.29 8.34
N ASP A 12 9.17 2.36 7.06
CA ASP A 12 9.18 3.62 6.32
C ASP A 12 7.75 4.17 6.27
N TYR A 13 7.45 5.07 7.20
CA TYR A 13 6.12 5.60 7.41
C TYR A 13 5.65 6.44 6.22
N ASP A 14 6.57 7.10 5.50
CA ASP A 14 6.22 7.90 4.31
C ASP A 14 5.77 6.98 3.16
N THR A 15 6.48 5.86 2.98
CA THR A 15 6.08 4.81 2.02
C THR A 15 4.75 4.18 2.43
N LEU A 16 4.55 3.89 3.71
CA LEU A 16 3.31 3.30 4.21
C LEU A 16 2.12 4.26 4.10
N GLU A 17 2.33 5.56 4.32
CA GLU A 17 1.32 6.60 4.18
C GLU A 17 0.95 6.84 2.72
N SER A 18 1.93 6.90 1.82
CA SER A 18 1.69 7.01 0.37
C SER A 18 0.90 5.80 -0.13
N LEU A 19 1.27 4.60 0.32
CA LEU A 19 0.50 3.39 0.06
C LEU A 19 -0.93 3.50 0.63
N HIS A 20 -1.10 3.99 1.86
CA HIS A 20 -2.43 4.19 2.49
C HIS A 20 -3.33 5.12 1.67
N ARG A 21 -2.76 6.14 1.01
CA ARG A 21 -3.46 7.05 0.08
C ARG A 21 -3.76 6.44 -1.29
N GLY A 22 -3.36 5.20 -1.56
CA GLY A 22 -3.55 4.53 -2.85
C GLY A 22 -2.46 4.85 -3.89
N GLU A 23 -1.33 5.41 -3.48
CA GLU A 23 -0.20 5.68 -4.38
C GLU A 23 0.57 4.38 -4.68
N VAL A 24 0.13 3.65 -5.71
CA VAL A 24 0.62 2.30 -6.04
C VAL A 24 1.53 2.25 -7.28
N THR A 25 1.88 3.41 -7.83
CA THR A 25 2.63 3.54 -9.09
C THR A 25 4.00 2.88 -9.04
N GLU A 26 4.72 3.01 -7.94
CA GLU A 26 6.04 2.39 -7.78
C GLU A 26 5.96 0.86 -7.86
N TRP A 27 5.02 0.28 -7.12
CA TRP A 27 4.77 -1.17 -7.04
C TRP A 27 4.32 -1.74 -8.38
N THR A 28 3.36 -1.09 -9.03
CA THR A 28 2.85 -1.52 -10.33
C THR A 28 3.90 -1.36 -11.44
N SER A 29 4.77 -0.34 -11.37
CA SER A 29 5.88 -0.18 -12.30
C SER A 29 6.94 -1.27 -12.12
N ALA A 30 7.24 -1.67 -10.88
CA ALA A 30 8.15 -2.78 -10.61
C ALA A 30 7.59 -4.11 -11.15
N LEU A 31 6.29 -4.37 -10.96
CA LEU A 31 5.63 -5.56 -11.48
C LEU A 31 5.53 -5.57 -13.01
N ARG A 32 5.22 -4.45 -13.66
CA ARG A 32 5.28 -4.34 -15.14
C ARG A 32 6.66 -4.71 -15.67
N ARG A 33 7.73 -4.25 -15.01
CA ARG A 33 9.12 -4.60 -15.39
C ARG A 33 9.47 -6.07 -15.18
N SER A 34 8.74 -6.79 -14.32
CA SER A 34 8.96 -8.23 -14.13
C SER A 34 8.50 -9.07 -15.33
N GLY A 35 7.57 -8.54 -16.15
CA GLY A 35 6.98 -9.26 -17.28
C GLY A 35 6.05 -10.42 -16.88
N LEU A 36 5.69 -10.54 -15.60
CA LEU A 36 4.85 -11.62 -15.07
C LEU A 36 3.35 -11.44 -15.37
N PHE A 37 2.95 -10.22 -15.73
CA PHE A 37 1.56 -9.85 -15.95
C PHE A 37 1.42 -9.15 -17.30
N THR A 38 0.28 -9.34 -17.94
CA THR A 38 -0.12 -8.52 -19.10
C THR A 38 -0.47 -7.09 -18.68
N ASP A 39 -0.45 -6.16 -19.63
CA ASP A 39 -0.82 -4.76 -19.35
C ASP A 39 -2.25 -4.64 -18.79
N ALA A 40 -3.19 -5.44 -19.31
CA ALA A 40 -4.58 -5.45 -18.83
C ALA A 40 -4.71 -5.96 -17.38
N GLU A 41 -3.95 -7.00 -17.02
CA GLU A 41 -3.89 -7.49 -15.63
C GLU A 41 -3.27 -6.44 -14.71
N MET A 42 -2.23 -5.75 -15.17
CA MET A 42 -1.57 -4.69 -14.40
C MET A 42 -2.47 -3.48 -14.19
N ASP A 43 -3.28 -3.10 -15.19
CA ASP A 43 -4.22 -1.99 -15.07
C ASP A 43 -5.36 -2.34 -14.10
N ALA A 44 -5.88 -3.57 -14.16
CA ALA A 44 -6.89 -4.04 -13.21
C ALA A 44 -6.35 -4.12 -11.78
N LEU A 45 -5.11 -4.59 -11.62
CA LEU A 45 -4.44 -4.68 -10.32
C LEU A 45 -4.14 -3.29 -9.74
N ALA A 46 -3.69 -2.35 -10.58
CA ALA A 46 -3.44 -0.96 -10.19
C ALA A 46 -4.73 -0.28 -9.69
N ALA A 47 -5.84 -0.46 -10.41
CA ALA A 47 -7.14 0.08 -10.01
C ALA A 47 -7.62 -0.54 -8.69
N GLN A 48 -7.50 -1.87 -8.55
CA GLN A 48 -7.89 -2.54 -7.31
C GLN A 48 -7.07 -2.06 -6.11
N TRP A 49 -5.76 -1.87 -6.26
CA TRP A 49 -4.91 -1.42 -5.16
C TRP A 49 -5.05 0.06 -4.86
N SER A 50 -5.33 0.92 -5.83
CA SER A 50 -5.60 2.33 -5.54
C SER A 50 -6.94 2.52 -4.81
N GLU A 51 -7.96 1.72 -5.16
CA GLU A 51 -9.26 1.72 -4.47
C GLU A 51 -9.21 1.03 -3.09
N ARG A 52 -8.38 -0.02 -2.97
CA ARG A 52 -8.27 -0.85 -1.76
C ARG A 52 -6.80 -1.12 -1.42
N PRO A 53 -6.06 -0.10 -0.95
CA PRO A 53 -4.61 -0.20 -0.73
C PRO A 53 -4.23 -1.21 0.36
N GLY A 54 -5.16 -1.57 1.24
CA GLY A 54 -4.99 -2.67 2.20
C GLY A 54 -4.69 -4.02 1.54
N LEU A 55 -5.14 -4.26 0.31
CA LEU A 55 -4.84 -5.51 -0.41
C LEU A 55 -3.35 -5.61 -0.79
N LEU A 56 -2.73 -4.49 -1.17
CA LEU A 56 -1.30 -4.44 -1.44
C LEU A 56 -0.51 -4.56 -0.13
N LEU A 57 -0.96 -3.93 0.96
CA LEU A 57 -0.37 -4.15 2.28
C LEU A 57 -0.39 -5.64 2.67
N ASP A 58 -1.52 -6.32 2.49
CA ASP A 58 -1.66 -7.75 2.79
C ASP A 58 -0.68 -8.59 1.97
N ALA A 59 -0.46 -8.25 0.70
CA ALA A 59 0.49 -8.92 -0.17
C ALA A 59 1.95 -8.69 0.29
N LEU A 60 2.32 -7.46 0.65
CA LEU A 60 3.67 -7.12 1.12
C LEU A 60 4.00 -7.78 2.46
N LEU A 61 3.00 -7.98 3.32
CA LEU A 61 3.17 -8.57 4.65
C LEU A 61 3.10 -10.10 4.66
N ARG A 62 2.82 -10.75 3.52
CA ARG A 62 2.57 -12.20 3.47
C ARG A 62 3.71 -13.04 4.03
N ASP A 63 4.95 -12.64 3.71
CA ASP A 63 6.18 -13.37 4.08
C ASP A 63 7.03 -12.58 5.10
N ALA A 64 6.47 -11.51 5.68
CA ALA A 64 7.15 -10.70 6.70
C ALA A 64 7.12 -11.39 8.07
N ASP A 65 8.10 -11.07 8.93
CA ASP A 65 8.08 -11.56 10.31
C ASP A 65 6.94 -10.94 11.13
N GLU A 66 6.49 -11.63 12.18
CA GLU A 66 5.34 -11.22 12.99
C GLU A 66 5.48 -9.82 13.58
N MET A 67 6.69 -9.40 13.91
CA MET A 67 6.93 -8.11 14.52
C MET A 67 6.84 -6.99 13.47
N THR A 68 7.34 -7.20 12.26
CA THR A 68 7.13 -6.30 11.11
C THR A 68 5.64 -6.19 10.78
N VAL A 69 4.92 -7.33 10.70
CA VAL A 69 3.47 -7.35 10.47
C VAL A 69 2.75 -6.52 11.52
N ARG A 70 3.06 -6.73 12.81
CA ARG A 70 2.42 -5.99 13.91
C ARG A 70 2.64 -4.50 13.80
N ARG A 71 3.87 -4.05 13.52
CA ARG A 71 4.19 -2.62 13.39
C ARG A 71 3.44 -1.98 12.23
N CYS A 72 3.47 -2.60 11.05
CA CYS A 72 2.77 -2.07 9.87
C CYS A 72 1.25 -1.99 10.10
N ARG A 73 0.64 -3.00 10.73
CA ARG A 73 -0.80 -2.96 11.05
C ARG A 73 -1.17 -1.89 12.07
N LEU A 74 -0.33 -1.68 13.08
CA LEU A 74 -0.54 -0.61 14.07
C LEU A 74 -0.47 0.77 13.41
N ALA A 75 0.54 0.99 12.56
CA ALA A 75 0.71 2.23 11.81
C ALA A 75 -0.47 2.47 10.85
N TRP A 76 -0.87 1.44 10.08
CA TRP A 76 -2.01 1.50 9.18
C TRP A 76 -3.31 1.86 9.91
N SER A 77 -3.58 1.19 11.04
CA SER A 77 -4.76 1.47 11.87
C SER A 77 -4.75 2.89 12.45
N ALA A 78 -3.57 3.46 12.72
CA ALA A 78 -3.46 4.86 13.12
C ALA A 78 -3.85 5.81 11.98
N MET A 79 -3.42 5.52 10.76
CA MET A 79 -3.81 6.30 9.57
C MET A 79 -5.31 6.18 9.27
N ASP A 80 -5.91 4.99 9.40
CA ASP A 80 -7.36 4.80 9.25
C ASP A 80 -8.17 5.71 10.21
N ARG A 81 -7.64 5.95 11.42
CA ARG A 81 -8.29 6.86 12.40
C ARG A 81 -8.12 8.33 12.06
N LEU A 82 -7.07 8.69 11.32
CA LEU A 82 -6.73 10.07 10.95
C LEU A 82 -7.30 10.47 9.60
N ALA A 83 -7.60 9.50 8.72
CA ALA A 83 -8.21 9.74 7.43
C ALA A 83 -9.55 10.48 7.65
N PRO A 84 -9.72 11.70 7.11
CA PRO A 84 -11.00 12.39 7.22
C PRO A 84 -12.06 11.52 6.56
N PHE A 85 -13.13 11.23 7.30
CA PHE A 85 -14.31 10.52 6.81
C PHE A 85 -14.68 11.08 5.42
N GLN A 86 -14.38 10.34 4.35
CA GLN A 86 -14.94 10.61 3.03
C GLN A 86 -16.43 10.26 3.13
N MET A 87 -17.22 11.21 3.63
CA MET A 87 -18.67 11.13 3.53
C MET A 87 -19.01 11.08 2.03
N PRO A 88 -19.74 10.06 1.54
CA PRO A 88 -20.29 10.13 0.21
C PRO A 88 -21.26 11.32 0.22
N ILE A 89 -20.95 12.36 -0.53
CA ILE A 89 -21.84 13.50 -0.72
C ILE A 89 -23.09 12.93 -1.39
N ALA A 90 -24.16 12.77 -0.62
CA ALA A 90 -25.45 12.38 -1.15
C ALA A 90 -25.92 13.52 -2.06
N HIS A 91 -25.81 13.32 -3.38
CA HIS A 91 -26.50 14.16 -4.35
C HIS A 91 -28.01 13.98 -4.11
N SER A 92 -28.60 14.93 -3.39
CA SER A 92 -30.06 15.08 -3.35
C SER A 92 -30.49 15.64 -4.70
N GLY A 93 -31.35 14.89 -5.39
CA GLY A 93 -32.02 15.32 -6.62
C GLY A 93 -33.14 16.32 -6.35
#